data_AF-A0A9Q1B0M6-F1
#
_entry.id   AF-A0A9Q1B0M6-F1
#
_cell.length_a   1.000
_cell.length_b   1.000
_cell.length_c   1.000
_cell.angle_alpha   90.00
_cell.angle_beta   90.00
_cell.angle_gamma   90.00
#
_symmetry.space_group_name_H-M   'P 1'
#
loop_
_entity.id
_entity.type
_entity.pdbx_description
1 polymer ?
#
loop_
_entity_poly.entity_id
_entity_poly.type
_entity_poly.pdbx_seq_one_letter_code
_entity_poly.pdbx_strand_id
1 'polypeptide(L)'
;MPLHAEFDLEQAVLEWRGWCGTLWGRFMELALQGSLALPLETLAIHQGINELTRMIGKSLILQMTSDLCSLKEQLLSLLLWWSAMLPCWTWRANCDPRLIDRAHRGVNRQ
;
A
#
# COMPACT_ATOMS: atom_id res chain seq x y z
N MET A 1 -1.88 -13.80 -21.89
CA MET A 1 -0.92 -14.86 -21.51
C MET A 1 -0.52 -14.60 -20.07
N PRO A 2 -0.66 -15.55 -19.13
CA PRO A 2 -0.14 -15.33 -17.79
C PRO A 2 1.38 -15.55 -17.80
N LEU A 3 2.13 -14.53 -17.39
CA LEU A 3 3.54 -14.66 -17.04
C LEU A 3 3.60 -15.42 -15.72
N HIS A 4 3.87 -16.71 -15.76
CA HIS A 4 4.36 -17.44 -14.60
C HIS A 4 5.85 -17.11 -14.45
N ALA A 5 6.16 -16.12 -13.61
CA ALA A 5 7.51 -15.98 -13.09
C ALA A 5 7.69 -17.10 -12.06
N GLU A 6 8.56 -18.06 -12.33
CA GLU A 6 9.01 -19.02 -11.32
C GLU A 6 9.83 -18.24 -10.28
N PHE A 7 9.27 -18.09 -9.08
CA PHE A 7 9.94 -17.48 -7.95
C PHE A 7 10.79 -18.54 -7.26
N ASP A 8 12.11 -18.48 -7.40
CA ASP A 8 13.01 -19.34 -6.63
C ASP A 8 13.03 -18.86 -5.17
N LEU A 9 12.23 -19.53 -4.33
CA LEU A 9 12.10 -19.19 -2.91
C LEU A 9 13.42 -19.37 -2.15
N GLU A 10 14.37 -20.17 -2.64
CA GLU A 10 15.66 -20.36 -1.98
C GLU A 10 16.60 -19.16 -2.15
N GLN A 11 16.35 -18.30 -3.14
CA GLN A 11 17.14 -17.09 -3.42
C GLN A 11 16.39 -15.79 -3.13
N ALA A 12 15.12 -15.88 -2.72
CA ALA A 12 14.30 -14.72 -2.43
C ALA A 12 14.79 -13.98 -1.16
N VAL A 13 15.22 -12.73 -1.34
CA VAL A 13 15.55 -11.83 -0.21
C VAL A 13 14.31 -11.01 0.12
N LEU A 14 13.75 -11.25 1.30
CA LEU A 14 12.65 -10.45 1.84
C LEU A 14 13.20 -9.31 2.70
N GLU A 15 12.84 -8.08 2.35
CA GLU A 15 13.12 -6.91 3.19
C GLU A 15 11.83 -6.25 3.67
N TRP A 16 11.74 -6.03 4.99
CA TRP A 16 10.61 -5.32 5.59
C TRP A 16 10.95 -3.84 5.84
N ARG A 17 10.20 -2.93 5.21
CA ARG A 17 10.32 -1.47 5.39
C ARG A 17 9.02 -0.85 5.89
N GLY A 18 8.56 -1.31 7.04
CA GLY A 18 7.37 -0.77 7.71
C GLY A 18 7.71 0.25 8.80
N TRP A 19 6.97 1.36 8.83
CA TRP A 19 7.04 2.36 9.90
C TRP A 19 5.64 2.60 10.48
N CYS A 20 5.56 2.66 11.81
CA CYS A 20 4.29 2.86 12.50
C CYS A 20 3.72 4.25 12.20
N GLY A 21 2.43 4.33 11.88
CA GLY A 21 1.71 5.59 11.65
C GLY A 21 2.06 6.33 10.35
N THR A 22 2.84 5.72 9.45
CA THR A 22 3.22 6.35 8.18
C THR A 22 2.01 6.62 7.30
N LEU A 23 1.90 7.87 6.85
CA LEU A 23 0.87 8.29 5.93
C LEU A 23 1.26 8.03 4.47
N TRP A 24 0.27 7.87 3.60
CA TRP A 24 0.44 7.55 2.18
C TRP A 24 1.35 8.54 1.47
N GLY A 25 1.12 9.84 1.66
CA GLY A 25 1.97 10.88 1.05
C GLY A 25 3.44 10.75 1.47
N ARG A 26 3.70 10.43 2.75
CA ARG A 26 5.07 10.22 3.24
C ARG A 26 5.70 8.97 2.65
N PHE A 27 4.93 7.91 2.46
CA PHE A 27 5.41 6.72 1.75
C PHE A 27 5.80 7.06 0.32
N MET A 28 4.95 7.80 -0.41
CA MET A 28 5.23 8.21 -1.79
C MET A 28 6.50 9.07 -1.88
N GLU A 29 6.69 10.01 -0.97
CA GLU A 29 7.95 10.79 -0.88
C GLU A 29 9.17 9.87 -0.75
N LEU A 30 9.13 8.91 0.17
CA LEU A 30 10.24 7.98 0.41
C LEU A 30 10.48 7.08 -0.80
N ALA A 31 9.42 6.58 -1.42
CA ALA A 31 9.48 5.74 -2.62
C ALA A 31 10.14 6.48 -3.78
N LEU A 32 9.75 7.74 -4.02
CA LEU A 32 10.25 8.58 -5.10
C LEU A 32 11.66 9.13 -4.84
N GLN A 33 12.04 9.35 -3.57
CA GLN A 33 13.39 9.80 -3.20
C GLN A 33 14.46 8.71 -3.35
N GLY A 34 14.12 7.54 -3.90
CA GLY A 34 15.04 6.42 -4.02
C GLY A 34 15.35 5.78 -2.67
N SER A 35 14.56 6.02 -1.63
CA SER A 35 14.71 5.30 -0.35
C SER A 35 14.28 3.83 -0.47
N LEU A 36 13.80 3.40 -1.63
CA LEU A 36 13.61 2.00 -2.03
C LEU A 36 14.81 1.44 -2.82
N ALA A 37 15.91 2.19 -2.99
CA ALA A 37 17.05 1.83 -3.85
C ALA A 37 17.73 0.50 -3.46
N LEU A 38 17.23 -0.56 -4.06
CA LEU A 38 17.82 -1.86 -4.31
C LEU A 38 17.25 -2.34 -5.65
N PRO A 39 17.88 -3.29 -6.36
CA PRO A 39 17.20 -3.99 -7.45
C PRO A 39 16.00 -4.75 -6.87
N LEU A 40 14.84 -4.09 -6.84
CA LEU A 40 13.58 -4.65 -6.40
C LEU A 40 12.88 -5.25 -7.61
N GLU A 41 12.69 -6.56 -7.59
CA GLU A 41 11.86 -7.24 -8.58
C GLU A 41 10.38 -7.12 -8.22
N THR A 42 10.09 -7.06 -6.91
CA THR A 42 8.72 -7.03 -6.37
C THR A 42 8.62 -6.05 -5.20
N LEU A 43 7.57 -5.24 -5.17
CA LEU A 43 7.19 -4.39 -4.03
C LEU A 43 5.78 -4.75 -3.57
N ALA A 44 5.66 -5.21 -2.32
CA ALA A 44 4.40 -5.41 -1.65
C ALA A 44 4.10 -4.22 -0.71
N ILE A 45 2.95 -3.58 -0.91
CA ILE A 45 2.52 -2.39 -0.19
C ILE A 45 1.30 -2.74 0.66
N HIS A 46 1.47 -2.62 1.98
CA HIS A 46 0.40 -2.73 2.96
C HIS A 46 0.20 -1.39 3.67
N GLN A 47 -0.57 -0.49 3.05
CA GLN A 47 -0.83 0.86 3.54
C GLN A 47 -2.23 1.35 3.11
N GLY A 48 -2.72 2.42 3.76
CA GLY A 48 -4.02 3.05 3.50
C GLY A 48 -4.87 3.22 4.76
N ILE A 49 -4.60 2.42 5.79
CA ILE A 49 -5.45 2.39 6.99
C ILE A 49 -5.31 3.65 7.84
N ASN A 50 -4.12 4.27 7.88
CA ASN A 50 -3.88 5.52 8.61
C ASN A 50 -4.66 6.69 7.98
N GLU A 51 -4.95 6.61 6.68
CA GLU A 51 -5.65 7.63 5.90
C GLU A 51 -7.16 7.59 6.12
N LEU A 52 -7.72 6.44 6.50
CA LEU A 52 -9.16 6.29 6.76
C LEU A 52 -9.67 7.21 7.87
N THR A 53 -8.79 7.66 8.76
CA THR A 53 -9.13 8.65 9.81
C THR A 53 -9.14 10.10 9.30
N ARG A 54 -8.60 10.35 8.10
CA ARG A 54 -8.32 11.69 7.56
C ARG A 54 -9.05 12.00 6.26
N MET A 55 -9.45 10.96 5.51
CA MET A 55 -10.07 11.09 4.18
C MET A 55 -11.27 10.15 4.01
N ILE A 56 -12.23 10.58 3.20
CA ILE A 56 -13.40 9.78 2.81
C ILE A 56 -12.93 8.69 1.84
N GLY A 57 -13.30 7.42 2.08
CA GLY A 57 -12.71 6.25 1.40
C GLY A 57 -12.64 6.30 -0.13
N LYS A 58 -13.60 6.94 -0.84
CA LYS A 58 -13.54 7.04 -2.31
C LYS A 58 -12.40 7.94 -2.82
N SER A 59 -12.14 9.08 -2.17
CA SER A 59 -11.04 9.96 -2.59
C SER A 59 -9.68 9.34 -2.29
N LEU A 60 -9.62 8.53 -1.22
CA LEU A 60 -8.43 7.80 -0.85
C LEU A 60 -8.00 6.79 -1.91
N ILE A 61 -8.92 5.94 -2.39
CA ILE A 61 -8.59 4.93 -3.41
C ILE A 61 -8.13 5.59 -4.70
N LEU A 62 -8.84 6.62 -5.16
CA LEU A 62 -8.51 7.31 -6.40
C LEU A 62 -7.09 7.91 -6.34
N GLN A 63 -6.76 8.55 -5.22
CA GLN A 63 -5.42 9.10 -4.99
C GLN A 63 -4.36 7.99 -4.97
N MET A 64 -4.56 6.95 -4.16
CA MET A 64 -3.60 5.85 -4.03
C MET A 64 -3.38 5.10 -5.34
N THR A 65 -4.45 4.81 -6.07
CA THR A 65 -4.36 4.17 -7.39
C THR A 65 -3.61 5.04 -8.39
N SER A 66 -3.88 6.35 -8.43
CA SER A 66 -3.14 7.28 -9.30
C SER A 66 -1.65 7.29 -8.96
N ASP A 67 -1.31 7.37 -7.68
CA ASP A 67 0.06 7.41 -7.20
C ASP A 67 0.81 6.10 -7.51
N LEU A 68 0.13 4.95 -7.36
CA LEU A 68 0.66 3.63 -7.72
C LEU A 68 0.91 3.48 -9.22
N CYS A 69 0.04 4.05 -10.07
CA CYS A 69 0.27 4.10 -11.51
C CYS A 69 1.53 4.91 -11.83
N SER A 70 1.67 6.10 -11.25
CA SER A 70 2.88 6.93 -11.43
C SER A 70 4.14 6.25 -10.91
N LEU A 71 4.05 5.50 -9.81
CA LEU A 71 5.17 4.73 -9.28
C LEU A 71 5.57 3.58 -10.23
N LYS A 72 4.59 2.88 -10.81
CA LYS A 72 4.82 1.82 -11.80
C LYS A 72 5.44 2.34 -13.10
N GLU A 73 5.04 3.53 -13.54
CA GLU A 73 5.64 4.20 -14.71
C GLU A 73 7.12 4.54 -14.49
N GLN A 74 7.52 4.85 -13.26
CA GLN A 74 8.92 5.14 -12.92
C GLN A 74 9.73 3.86 -12.66
N LEU A 75 9.07 2.77 -12.25
CA LEU A 75 9.67 1.49 -11.91
C LEU A 75 9.18 0.39 -12.87
N LEU A 76 9.44 0.58 -14.17
CA LEU A 76 8.86 -0.23 -15.26
C LEU A 76 9.09 -1.75 -15.15
N SER A 77 10.15 -2.18 -14.49
CA SER A 77 10.50 -3.60 -14.31
C SER A 77 9.95 -4.22 -13.02
N LEU A 78 9.30 -3.44 -12.16
CA LEU A 78 8.91 -3.86 -10.81
C LEU A 78 7.48 -4.40 -10.77
N LEU A 79 7.30 -5.57 -10.17
CA LEU A 79 5.99 -6.12 -9.84
C LEU A 79 5.45 -5.45 -8.59
N LEU A 80 4.36 -4.70 -8.75
CA LEU A 80 3.71 -3.99 -7.65
C LEU A 80 2.48 -4.75 -7.14
N TRP A 81 2.47 -5.04 -5.85
CA TRP A 81 1.34 -5.63 -5.14
C TRP A 81 0.82 -4.63 -4.11
N TRP A 82 -0.46 -4.28 -4.21
CA TRP A 82 -1.13 -3.49 -3.19
C TRP A 82 -2.17 -4.39 -2.51
N SER A 83 -1.97 -4.64 -1.22
CA SER A 83 -2.89 -5.49 -0.47
C SER A 83 -4.16 -4.73 -0.08
N ALA A 84 -5.28 -5.45 0.02
CA ALA A 84 -6.45 -4.93 0.70
C ALA A 84 -6.09 -4.45 2.12
N MET A 85 -6.71 -3.35 2.54
CA MET A 85 -6.56 -2.91 3.93
C MET A 85 -7.15 -3.98 4.84
N LEU A 86 -6.48 -4.33 5.93
CA LEU A 86 -7.02 -5.29 6.89
C LEU A 86 -7.82 -4.55 7.97
N PRO A 87 -8.98 -5.09 8.40
CA PRO A 87 -9.72 -4.51 9.52
C PRO A 87 -8.89 -4.66 10.80
N CYS A 88 -8.67 -3.55 11.49
CA CYS A 88 -7.85 -3.55 12.70
C CYS A 88 -8.74 -3.12 13.88
N TRP A 89 -9.13 -4.10 14.69
CA TRP A 89 -10.19 -3.97 15.71
C TRP A 89 -9.77 -3.18 16.95
N THR A 90 -8.49 -2.82 17.08
CA THR A 90 -7.89 -2.23 18.30
C THR A 90 -7.58 -0.74 18.19
N TRP A 91 -8.19 0.01 17.27
CA TRP A 91 -7.82 1.42 17.06
C TRP A 91 -8.28 2.30 18.22
N ARG A 92 -7.27 2.95 18.83
CA ARG A 92 -7.32 3.69 20.08
C ARG A 92 -8.30 4.87 20.03
N ALA A 93 -9.31 4.79 20.89
CA ALA A 93 -9.98 5.87 21.62
C ALA A 93 -10.66 7.07 20.90
N ASN A 94 -10.44 7.39 19.63
CA ASN A 94 -10.91 8.67 19.07
C ASN A 94 -11.71 8.62 17.75
N CYS A 95 -12.12 7.44 17.27
CA CYS A 95 -12.95 7.31 16.07
C CYS A 95 -14.02 6.23 16.26
N ASP A 96 -15.26 6.47 15.80
CA ASP A 96 -16.31 5.44 15.82
C ASP A 96 -15.88 4.25 14.94
N PRO A 97 -15.68 3.05 15.52
CA PRO A 97 -15.24 1.86 14.78
C PRO A 97 -16.16 1.52 13.59
N ARG A 98 -17.46 1.85 13.69
CA ARG A 98 -18.43 1.59 12.61
C ARG A 98 -18.16 2.42 11.36
N LEU A 99 -17.64 3.64 11.53
CA LEU A 99 -17.28 4.51 10.41
C LEU A 99 -16.03 4.01 9.70
N ILE A 100 -15.04 3.53 10.46
CA ILE A 100 -13.82 2.92 9.92
C ILE A 100 -14.16 1.64 9.16
N ASP A 101 -14.99 0.76 9.72
CA ASP A 101 -15.44 -0.47 9.05
C ASP A 101 -16.25 -0.21 7.79
N ARG A 102 -17.03 0.88 7.77
CA ARG A 102 -17.75 1.29 6.56
C ARG A 102 -16.80 1.79 5.49
N ALA A 103 -15.82 2.63 5.85
CA ALA A 103 -14.83 3.14 4.93
C ALA A 103 -13.95 2.00 4.38
N HIS A 104 -13.46 1.11 5.25
CA HIS A 104 -12.72 -0.10 4.92
C HIS A 104 -13.45 -0.99 3.91
N ARG A 105 -14.72 -1.33 4.17
CA ARG A 105 -15.54 -2.11 3.23
C ARG A 105 -15.81 -1.37 1.92
N GLY A 106 -15.88 -0.04 1.95
CA GLY A 106 -16.00 0.77 0.75
C GLY A 106 -14.73 0.73 -0.10
N VAL A 107 -13.56 0.66 0.53
CA VAL A 107 -12.27 0.60 -0.18
C VAL A 107 -11.98 -0.77 -0.77
N ASN A 108 -12.07 -1.82 0.03
CA ASN A 108 -11.69 -3.16 -0.41
C ASN A 108 -12.67 -3.80 -1.43
N ARG A 109 -13.75 -3.10 -1.82
CA ARG A 109 -14.73 -3.57 -2.82
C ARG A 109 -14.51 -2.97 -4.21
N GLN A 110 -13.57 -2.03 -4.35
CA GLN A 110 -13.15 -1.52 -5.66
C GLN A 110 -12.05 -2.41 -6.25
#